data_AF-A0A7J9PWX0-F1
#
_entry.id   AF-A0A7J9PWX0-F1
#
_cell.length_a   1.000
_cell.length_b   1.000
_cell.length_c   1.000
_cell.angle_alpha   90.00
_cell.angle_beta   90.00
_cell.angle_gamma   90.00
#
_symmetry.space_group_name_H-M   'P 1'
#
loop_
_entity.id
_entity.type
_entity.pdbx_description
1 polymer ?
#
loop_
_entity_poly.entity_id
_entity_poly.type
_entity_poly.pdbx_seq_one_letter_code
_entity_poly.pdbx_strand_id
1 'polypeptide(L)'
;MKKDIYAEVMSRITKIRGQGEPPKSDLFSFDSFICDLCKGIAVRSEILQCPFCGRWVCREKCWQQTFMACTSCSSVIKLCKESKKIALKEKINKKIKPKSLLKIIKKRSGRK
;
A
#
# COMPACT_ATOMS: atom_id res chain seq x y z
N MET A 1 2.81 22.19 2.35
CA MET A 1 3.37 21.06 1.56
C MET A 1 2.30 20.00 1.35
N LYS A 2 2.06 19.54 0.10
CA LYS A 2 1.29 18.31 -0.14
C LYS A 2 2.07 17.16 0.51
N LYS A 3 1.45 16.39 1.42
CA LYS A 3 2.07 15.18 1.96
C LYS A 3 2.34 14.22 0.80
N ASP A 4 3.61 13.92 0.58
CA ASP A 4 4.04 12.96 -0.42
C ASP A 4 3.41 11.58 -0.10
N ILE A 5 2.73 11.01 -1.09
CA ILE A 5 2.06 9.71 -0.95
C ILE A 5 3.09 8.62 -0.69
N TYR A 6 4.26 8.74 -1.31
CA TYR A 6 5.34 7.79 -1.14
C TYR A 6 5.84 7.78 0.31
N ALA A 7 6.14 8.95 0.88
CA ALA A 7 6.56 9.08 2.27
C ALA A 7 5.54 8.48 3.27
N GLU A 8 4.24 8.68 3.04
CA GLU A 8 3.18 8.10 3.89
C GLU A 8 3.09 6.57 3.76
N VAL A 9 3.29 6.02 2.56
CA VAL A 9 3.33 4.57 2.36
C VAL A 9 4.54 4.00 3.09
N MET A 10 5.72 4.60 2.90
CA MET A 10 6.96 4.16 3.53
C MET A 10 6.89 4.22 5.06
N SER A 11 6.22 5.21 5.64
CA SER A 11 6.06 5.28 7.11
C SER A 11 5.19 4.17 7.70
N ARG A 12 4.41 3.45 6.87
CA ARG A 12 3.55 2.34 7.29
C ARG A 12 4.15 0.96 6.99
N ILE A 13 5.27 0.91 6.28
CA ILE A 13 5.93 -0.33 5.90
C ILE A 13 7.18 -0.50 6.75
N THR A 14 7.19 -1.54 7.59
CA THR A 14 8.38 -1.93 8.33
C THR A 14 9.42 -2.52 7.37
N LYS A 15 10.65 -1.98 7.40
CA LYS A 15 11.79 -2.57 6.70
C LYS A 15 12.18 -3.89 7.38
N ILE A 16 12.34 -4.93 6.58
CA ILE A 16 12.70 -6.28 7.01
C ILE A 16 14.17 -6.57 6.68
N ARG A 17 14.63 -6.08 5.53
CA ARG A 17 16.02 -6.19 5.06
C ARG A 17 16.45 -4.92 4.34
N GLY A 18 17.75 -4.68 4.25
CA GLY A 18 18.35 -3.69 3.36
C GLY A 18 18.24 -4.10 1.89
N GLN A 19 18.14 -3.12 0.99
CA GLN A 19 18.17 -3.40 -0.45
C GLN A 19 19.57 -3.92 -0.84
N GLY A 20 19.61 -4.96 -1.67
CA GLY A 20 20.84 -5.65 -2.05
C GLY A 20 21.34 -6.68 -1.04
N GLU A 21 20.77 -6.76 0.17
CA GLU A 21 21.11 -7.84 1.11
C GLU A 21 20.73 -9.19 0.51
N PRO A 22 21.61 -10.21 0.58
CA PRO A 22 21.35 -11.50 -0.04
C PRO A 22 20.15 -12.21 0.60
N PRO A 23 19.39 -13.00 -0.19
CA PRO A 23 18.39 -13.90 0.37
C PRO A 23 19.06 -14.98 1.23
N LYS A 24 18.29 -15.59 2.13
CA LYS A 24 18.80 -16.77 2.85
C LYS A 24 18.89 -17.92 1.84
N SER A 25 20.10 -18.44 1.62
CA SER A 25 20.34 -19.66 0.85
C SER A 25 19.82 -20.86 1.64
N ASP A 26 19.27 -21.85 0.94
CA ASP A 26 19.07 -23.16 1.53
C ASP A 26 20.43 -23.84 1.75
N LEU A 27 20.62 -24.49 2.90
CA LEU A 27 21.89 -25.14 3.25
C LEU A 27 22.22 -26.30 2.31
N PHE A 28 21.22 -26.83 1.60
CA PHE A 28 21.31 -28.01 0.75
C PHE A 28 21.40 -27.70 -0.74
N SER A 29 21.24 -26.44 -1.17
CA SER A 29 21.28 -26.09 -2.59
C SER A 29 21.89 -24.72 -2.84
N PHE A 30 22.86 -24.68 -3.76
CA PHE A 30 23.62 -23.47 -4.07
C PHE A 30 22.81 -22.39 -4.81
N ASP A 31 21.64 -22.73 -5.37
CA ASP A 31 20.85 -21.82 -6.21
C ASP A 31 19.35 -21.77 -5.88
N SER A 32 18.95 -22.32 -4.72
CA SER A 32 17.57 -22.21 -4.23
C SER A 32 17.47 -21.29 -3.01
N PHE A 33 16.40 -20.52 -2.99
CA PHE A 33 16.12 -19.50 -1.99
C PHE A 33 14.74 -19.70 -1.38
N ILE A 34 14.61 -19.34 -0.11
CA ILE A 34 13.34 -19.43 0.61
C ILE A 34 12.60 -18.10 0.51
N CYS A 35 11.38 -18.14 -0.01
CA CYS A 35 10.49 -16.99 -0.03
C CYS A 35 10.18 -16.51 1.40
N ASP A 36 10.43 -15.24 1.70
CA ASP A 36 10.22 -14.68 3.03
C ASP A 36 8.73 -14.67 3.45
N LEU A 37 7.79 -14.75 2.50
CA LEU A 37 6.34 -14.74 2.75
C LEU A 37 5.75 -16.15 2.85
N CYS A 38 5.73 -16.92 1.76
CA CYS A 38 5.08 -18.23 1.75
C CYS A 38 5.98 -19.39 2.19
N LYS A 39 7.27 -19.12 2.44
CA LYS A 39 8.30 -20.14 2.76
C LYS A 39 8.52 -21.20 1.67
N GLY A 40 7.94 -21.02 0.49
CA GLY A 40 8.23 -21.85 -0.68
C GLY A 40 9.66 -21.65 -1.18
N ILE A 41 10.18 -22.69 -1.80
CA ILE A 41 11.49 -22.70 -2.46
C ILE A 41 11.34 -22.09 -3.87
N ALA A 42 12.27 -21.24 -4.26
CA ALA A 42 12.35 -20.66 -5.60
C ALA A 42 13.82 -20.56 -6.02
N VAL A 43 14.10 -20.72 -7.31
CA VAL A 43 15.45 -20.51 -7.86
C VAL A 43 15.77 -19.02 -7.99
N ARG A 44 17.05 -18.67 -8.22
CA ARG A 44 17.51 -17.28 -8.30
C ARG A 44 16.73 -16.39 -9.27
N SER A 45 16.39 -16.91 -10.45
CA SER A 45 15.66 -16.17 -11.50
C SER A 45 14.20 -15.87 -11.12
N GLU A 46 13.66 -16.62 -10.15
CA GLU A 46 12.26 -16.60 -9.74
C GLU A 46 12.03 -15.87 -8.42
N ILE A 47 13.07 -15.31 -7.79
CA ILE A 47 12.95 -14.54 -6.57
C ILE A 47 13.25 -13.06 -6.84
N LEU A 48 12.47 -12.18 -6.20
CA LEU A 48 12.58 -10.73 -6.35
C LEU A 48 12.67 -10.08 -4.97
N GLN A 49 13.52 -9.06 -4.84
CA GLN A 49 13.57 -8.26 -3.63
C GLN A 49 12.53 -7.14 -3.69
N CYS A 50 11.71 -7.03 -2.64
CA CYS A 50 10.73 -5.96 -2.52
C CYS A 50 11.42 -4.62 -2.23
N PRO A 51 11.22 -3.56 -3.05
CA PRO A 51 11.88 -2.26 -2.87
C PRO A 51 11.38 -1.52 -1.62
N PHE A 52 10.20 -1.87 -1.10
CA PHE A 52 9.60 -1.21 0.06
C PHE A 52 10.09 -1.78 1.39
N CYS A 53 10.07 -3.11 1.54
CA CYS A 53 10.40 -3.78 2.81
C CYS A 53 11.66 -4.64 2.77
N GLY A 54 12.27 -4.86 1.59
CA GLY A 54 13.50 -5.65 1.43
C GLY A 54 13.32 -7.16 1.44
N ARG A 55 12.11 -7.69 1.67
CA ARG A 55 11.85 -9.14 1.61
C ARG A 55 12.17 -9.71 0.24
N TRP A 56 12.77 -10.89 0.21
CA TRP A 56 12.90 -11.70 -0.99
C TRP A 56 11.67 -12.59 -1.15
N VAL A 57 10.98 -12.50 -2.28
CA VAL A 57 9.69 -13.18 -2.51
C VAL A 57 9.67 -13.87 -3.87
N CYS A 58 8.97 -15.01 -3.94
CA CYS A 58 8.78 -15.70 -5.22
C CYS A 58 7.92 -14.87 -6.17
N ARG A 59 8.33 -14.84 -7.44
CA ARG A 59 7.75 -14.04 -8.51
C ARG A 59 6.30 -14.42 -8.81
N GLU A 60 5.97 -15.72 -8.79
CA GLU A 60 4.64 -16.17 -9.22
C GLU A 60 3.54 -15.91 -8.18
N LYS A 61 3.83 -16.18 -6.89
CA LYS A 61 2.79 -16.19 -5.85
C LYS A 61 2.80 -14.95 -4.97
N CYS A 62 3.98 -14.40 -4.70
CA CYS A 62 4.18 -13.40 -3.65
C CYS A 62 4.60 -12.01 -4.16
N TRP A 63 4.82 -11.87 -5.46
CA TRP A 63 5.07 -10.61 -6.14
C TRP A 63 3.79 -10.07 -6.79
N GLN A 64 3.63 -8.76 -6.77
CA GLN A 64 2.49 -8.07 -7.38
C GLN A 64 3.00 -7.06 -8.40
N GLN A 65 2.89 -7.39 -9.68
CA GLN A 65 3.44 -6.60 -10.77
C GLN A 65 2.85 -5.19 -10.82
N THR A 66 1.55 -5.02 -10.56
CA THR A 66 0.86 -3.73 -10.57
C THR A 66 1.46 -2.70 -9.63
N PHE A 67 2.02 -3.15 -8.49
CA PHE A 67 2.60 -2.28 -7.48
C PHE A 67 4.13 -2.40 -7.41
N MET A 68 4.74 -3.27 -8.22
CA MET A 68 6.17 -3.60 -8.18
C MET A 68 6.64 -3.88 -6.75
N ALA A 69 5.86 -4.67 -6.02
CA ALA A 69 6.06 -4.92 -4.60
C ALA A 69 5.65 -6.33 -4.21
N CYS A 70 6.08 -6.80 -3.04
CA CYS A 70 5.53 -8.03 -2.48
C CYS A 70 4.05 -7.86 -2.11
N THR A 71 3.29 -8.95 -2.02
CA THR A 71 1.85 -8.93 -1.72
C THR A 71 1.54 -8.16 -0.43
N SER A 72 2.37 -8.30 0.61
CA SER A 72 2.20 -7.56 1.88
C SER A 72 2.29 -6.04 1.70
N CYS A 73 3.34 -5.54 1.03
CA CYS A 73 3.49 -4.10 0.77
C CYS A 73 2.43 -3.58 -0.20
N SER A 74 2.04 -4.40 -1.17
CA SER A 74 0.99 -4.06 -2.15
C SER A 74 -0.36 -3.78 -1.48
N SER A 75 -0.71 -4.57 -0.46
CA SER A 75 -1.92 -4.34 0.34
C SER A 75 -1.85 -2.99 1.06
N VAL A 76 -0.70 -2.63 1.64
CA VAL A 76 -0.51 -1.31 2.30
C VAL A 76 -0.64 -0.17 1.30
N ILE A 77 0.01 -0.28 0.12
CA ILE A 77 -0.07 0.71 -0.96
C ILE A 77 -1.52 0.90 -1.41
N LYS A 78 -2.23 -0.20 -1.66
CA LYS A 78 -3.63 -0.21 -2.08
C LYS A 78 -4.52 0.47 -1.04
N LEU A 79 -4.39 0.12 0.23
CA LEU A 79 -5.15 0.73 1.33
C LEU A 79 -4.88 2.23 1.44
N CYS A 80 -3.62 2.66 1.37
CA CYS A 80 -3.29 4.09 1.40
C CYS A 80 -3.94 4.87 0.25
N LYS A 81 -3.97 4.29 -0.95
CA LYS A 81 -4.62 4.89 -2.12
C LYS A 81 -6.14 4.98 -1.94
N GLU A 82 -6.79 3.91 -1.49
CA GLU A 82 -8.23 3.89 -1.28
C GLU A 82 -8.69 4.81 -0.14
N SER A 83 -7.96 4.84 0.98
CA SER A 83 -8.25 5.76 2.09
C SER A 83 -8.21 7.24 1.65
N LYS A 84 -7.27 7.61 0.76
CA LYS A 84 -7.21 8.97 0.21
C LYS A 84 -8.40 9.30 -0.69
N LYS A 85 -8.85 8.35 -1.51
CA LYS A 85 -10.04 8.53 -2.35
C LYS A 85 -11.28 8.75 -1.49
N ILE A 86 -11.44 7.96 -0.42
CA ILE A 86 -12.56 8.12 0.53
C ILE A 86 -12.51 9.51 1.18
N ALA A 87 -11.36 9.90 1.73
CA ALA A 87 -11.20 11.21 2.36
C ALA A 87 -11.47 12.38 1.39
N LEU A 88 -11.11 12.22 0.11
CA LEU A 88 -11.41 13.22 -0.92
C LEU A 88 -12.91 13.29 -1.22
N LYS A 89 -13.58 12.14 -1.37
CA LYS A 89 -15.04 12.06 -1.58
C LYS A 89 -15.80 12.71 -0.43
N GLU A 90 -15.39 12.48 0.82
CA GLU A 90 -15.99 13.11 1.99
C GLU A 90 -15.83 14.64 2.00
N LYS A 91 -14.63 15.13 1.65
CA LYS A 91 -14.38 16.58 1.51
C LYS A 91 -15.26 17.21 0.44
N ILE A 92 -15.44 16.53 -0.69
CA ILE A 92 -16.34 16.99 -1.77
C ILE A 92 -17.79 17.01 -1.28
N ASN A 93 -18.28 15.94 -0.64
CA ASN A 93 -19.64 15.87 -0.11
C ASN A 93 -19.92 16.97 0.93
N LYS A 94 -18.98 17.22 1.85
CA LYS A 94 -19.06 18.33 2.82
C LYS A 94 -19.06 19.71 2.15
N LYS A 95 -18.37 19.88 1.02
CA LYS A 95 -18.34 21.12 0.21
C LYS A 95 -19.55 21.31 -0.71
N ILE A 96 -20.30 20.26 -1.05
CA ILE A 96 -21.56 20.35 -1.81
C ILE A 96 -22.76 20.64 -0.89
N LYS A 97 -22.76 20.12 0.34
CA LYS A 97 -23.78 20.40 1.36
C LYS A 97 -23.85 21.84 1.97
N PRO A 98 -22.93 22.81 1.77
CA PRO A 98 -22.93 24.07 2.50
C PRO A 98 -23.45 25.26 1.69
N LYS A 99 -24.68 25.20 1.11
CA LYS A 99 -25.43 26.42 0.71
C LYS A 99 -26.93 26.23 0.43
N SER A 100 -27.40 25.04 0.05
CA SER A 100 -28.82 24.81 -0.26
C SER A 100 -29.69 24.51 0.97
N LEU A 101 -29.16 23.81 1.99
CA LEU A 101 -29.93 23.44 3.19
C LEU A 101 -30.05 24.59 4.22
N LEU A 102 -29.03 25.45 4.36
CA LEU A 102 -29.08 26.59 5.30
C LEU A 102 -30.06 27.70 4.87
N LYS A 103 -30.37 27.81 3.56
CA LYS A 103 -31.43 28.72 3.06
C LYS A 103 -32.84 28.18 3.31
N ILE A 104 -33.02 26.86 3.37
CA ILE A 104 -34.33 26.24 3.63
C ILE A 104 -34.71 26.37 5.11
N ILE A 105 -33.73 26.24 6.02
CA ILE A 105 -33.97 26.32 7.47
C ILE A 105 -34.36 27.75 7.90
N LYS A 106 -33.70 28.80 7.37
CA LYS A 106 -34.05 30.20 7.69
C LYS A 106 -35.40 30.67 7.11
N LYS A 107 -35.95 30.02 6.08
CA LYS A 107 -37.27 30.38 5.51
C LYS A 107 -38.45 29.83 6.32
N ARG A 108 -38.24 28.82 7.17
CA ARG A 108 -39.32 28.20 7.97
C ARG A 108 -39.54 28.83 9.36
N SER A 109 -38.59 29.64 9.85
CA SER A 109 -38.67 30.28 11.16
C SER A 109 -39.22 31.72 11.14
N GLY A 110 -39.66 32.23 9.97
CA GLY A 110 -40.12 33.62 9.78
C GLY A 110 -41.58 33.77 9.34
N ARG A 111 -42.41 32.74 9.51
CA ARG A 111 -43.88 32.85 9.40
C ARG A 111 -44.48 32.54 10.77
N LYS A 112 -44.50 33.55 11.63
CA LYS A 112 -45.51 33.72 12.67
C LYS A 112 -46.21 35.03 12.39
#